data_AF-Q5B9D3-F1
#
_entry.id   AF-Q5B9D3-F1
#
_cell.length_a   1.000
_cell.length_b   1.000
_cell.length_c   1.000
_cell.angle_alpha   90.00
_cell.angle_beta   90.00
_cell.angle_gamma   90.00
#
_symmetry.space_group_name_H-M   'P 1'
#
loop_
_entity.id
_entity.type
_entity.pdbx_description
1 polymer ?
#
loop_
_entity_poly.entity_id
_entity_poly.type
_entity_poly.pdbx_seq_one_letter_code
_entity_poly.pdbx_strand_id
1 'polypeptide(L)'
;MIDRVIFENLQAKIDEEAAVRDELRDIVQNLSRKGRSTQAVLSRAHSTPEAQLQPVLDDATKEILAQKEEITRLKAVADRHPFYKYNGVWSRDLQNLVASIELCAWLGGLQEFKGSESASFLTMEEVGKFLESMALLCHFDCVSAWYLTRIRAVPVNLKEEDAFHLTLEEYLLALISMIEELARLAVNAVTLGDYGRPTVIGNFIKELFNGFQLLNLKNDVLRKRSDAIKYSVKKVEDVVYDLSLRNLIPKGQGV
;
A
#
# COMPACT_ATOMS: atom_id res chain seq x y z
N MET A 1 47.82 -4.00 -25.17
CA MET A 1 47.66 -4.57 -23.82
C MET A 1 46.62 -3.73 -23.13
N ILE A 2 45.57 -4.33 -22.55
CA ILE A 2 44.52 -3.54 -21.88
C ILE A 2 45.08 -3.02 -20.55
N ASP A 3 44.84 -1.75 -20.25
CA ASP A 3 45.29 -1.11 -19.01
C ASP A 3 44.52 -1.69 -17.80
N ARG A 4 45.27 -2.25 -16.85
CA ARG A 4 44.73 -2.86 -15.63
C ARG A 4 44.03 -1.83 -14.74
N VAL A 5 44.45 -0.57 -14.79
CA VAL A 5 43.87 0.53 -13.99
C VAL A 5 42.39 0.74 -14.34
N ILE A 6 41.98 0.45 -15.58
CA ILE A 6 40.57 0.54 -16.00
C ILE A 6 39.71 -0.44 -15.19
N PHE A 7 40.17 -1.68 -15.01
CA PHE A 7 39.42 -2.69 -14.26
C PHE A 7 39.41 -2.42 -12.75
N GLU A 8 40.49 -1.86 -12.21
CA GLU A 8 40.55 -1.44 -10.79
C GLU A 8 39.55 -0.31 -10.51
N ASN A 9 39.45 0.69 -11.39
CA ASN A 9 38.45 1.75 -11.29
C ASN A 9 37.01 1.24 -11.46
N LEU A 10 36.79 0.25 -12.35
CA LEU A 10 35.48 -0.38 -12.50
C LEU A 10 35.09 -1.18 -11.25
N GLN A 11 36.04 -1.90 -10.63
CA GLN A 11 35.80 -2.62 -9.39
C GLN A 11 35.40 -1.66 -8.26
N ALA A 12 36.08 -0.53 -8.11
CA ALA A 12 35.74 0.47 -7.08
C ALA A 12 34.30 0.99 -7.22
N LYS A 13 33.82 1.22 -8.46
CA LYS A 13 32.43 1.61 -8.73
C LYS A 13 31.43 0.51 -8.41
N ILE A 14 31.77 -0.75 -8.72
CA ILE A 14 30.93 -1.91 -8.38
C ILE A 14 30.80 -2.05 -6.86
N ASP A 15 31.89 -1.85 -6.12
CA ASP A 15 31.92 -1.93 -4.66
C ASP A 15 31.11 -0.81 -4.01
N GLU A 16 31.18 0.43 -4.54
CA GLU A 16 30.34 1.56 -4.10
C GLU A 16 28.85 1.26 -4.31
N GLU A 17 28.46 0.75 -5.48
CA GLU A 17 27.07 0.36 -5.72
C GLU A 17 26.60 -0.80 -4.83
N ALA A 18 27.50 -1.74 -4.52
CA ALA A 18 27.19 -2.83 -3.61
C ALA A 18 26.94 -2.31 -2.20
N ALA A 19 27.79 -1.41 -1.70
CA ALA A 19 27.63 -0.79 -0.39
C ALA A 19 26.28 -0.04 -0.26
N VAL A 20 25.88 0.72 -1.28
CA VAL A 20 24.57 1.40 -1.32
C VAL A 20 23.41 0.40 -1.27
N ARG A 21 23.49 -0.69 -2.03
CA ARG A 21 22.44 -1.74 -2.00
C ARG A 21 22.34 -2.39 -0.63
N ASP A 22 23.45 -2.63 0.03
CA ASP A 22 23.47 -3.28 1.34
C ASP A 22 22.90 -2.35 2.42
N GLU A 23 23.25 -1.07 2.43
CA GLU A 23 22.65 -0.07 3.34
C GLU A 23 21.12 0.03 3.16
N LEU A 24 20.64 0.10 1.91
CA LEU A 24 19.20 0.13 1.61
C LEU A 24 18.51 -1.17 2.05
N ARG A 25 19.13 -2.32 1.82
CA ARG A 25 18.58 -3.64 2.19
C ARG A 25 18.42 -3.78 3.70
N ASP A 26 19.35 -3.26 4.48
CA ASP A 26 19.25 -3.33 5.94
C ASP A 26 18.02 -2.57 6.47
N ILE A 27 17.72 -1.40 5.90
CA ILE A 27 16.51 -0.64 6.21
C ILE A 27 15.26 -1.40 5.75
N VAL A 28 15.27 -1.90 4.51
CA VAL A 28 14.14 -2.64 3.93
C VAL A 28 13.85 -3.93 4.69
N GLN A 29 14.85 -4.64 5.20
CA GLN A 29 14.63 -5.85 6.02
C GLN A 29 13.87 -5.54 7.32
N ASN A 30 14.15 -4.40 7.95
CA ASN A 30 13.42 -3.95 9.12
C ASN A 30 11.99 -3.54 8.76
N LEU A 31 11.80 -2.81 7.67
CA LEU A 31 10.48 -2.47 7.13
C LEU A 31 9.68 -3.74 6.84
N SER A 32 10.29 -4.73 6.18
CA SER A 32 9.68 -6.03 5.87
C SER A 32 9.25 -6.80 7.13
N ARG A 33 10.07 -6.76 8.19
CA ARG A 33 9.73 -7.37 9.49
C ARG A 33 8.51 -6.71 10.12
N LYS A 34 8.47 -5.37 10.14
CA LYS A 34 7.31 -4.61 10.63
C LYS A 34 6.07 -4.86 9.77
N GLY A 35 6.23 -4.90 8.44
CA GLY A 35 5.15 -5.22 7.49
C GLY A 35 4.53 -6.58 7.74
N ARG A 36 5.33 -7.63 8.03
CA ARG A 36 4.80 -8.95 8.42
C ARG A 36 4.03 -8.91 9.74
N SER A 37 4.46 -8.11 10.72
CA SER A 37 3.74 -7.88 11.97
C SER A 37 2.37 -7.25 11.70
N THR A 38 2.34 -6.16 10.93
CA THR A 38 1.08 -5.50 10.51
C THR A 38 0.15 -6.45 9.77
N GLN A 39 0.68 -7.25 8.83
CA GLN A 39 -0.12 -8.24 8.10
C GLN A 39 -0.70 -9.31 9.04
N ALA A 40 0.06 -9.77 10.04
CA ALA A 40 -0.44 -10.72 11.04
C ALA A 40 -1.58 -10.12 11.87
N VAL A 41 -1.46 -8.86 12.28
CA VAL A 41 -2.52 -8.14 13.00
C VAL A 41 -3.77 -7.98 12.15
N LEU A 42 -3.63 -7.47 10.91
CA LEU A 42 -4.74 -7.30 9.96
C LEU A 42 -5.37 -8.64 9.58
N SER A 43 -4.60 -9.73 9.53
CA SER A 43 -5.16 -11.05 9.25
C SER A 43 -6.14 -11.52 10.32
N ARG A 44 -6.12 -10.96 11.54
CA ARG A 44 -7.12 -11.26 12.58
C ARG A 44 -8.51 -10.74 12.19
N ALA A 45 -8.61 -9.69 11.37
CA ALA A 45 -9.88 -9.16 10.89
C ALA A 45 -10.71 -10.22 10.15
N HIS A 46 -10.07 -11.22 9.55
CA HIS A 46 -10.72 -12.36 8.91
C HIS A 46 -11.41 -13.31 9.89
N SER A 47 -11.18 -13.20 11.19
CA SER A 47 -11.75 -14.09 12.21
C SER A 47 -12.45 -13.32 13.33
N THR A 48 -12.59 -12.00 13.18
CA THR A 48 -13.18 -11.11 14.18
C THR A 48 -14.52 -10.58 13.66
N PRO A 49 -15.63 -10.71 14.41
CA PRO A 49 -16.89 -10.09 14.07
C PRO A 49 -16.77 -8.56 13.97
N GLU A 50 -17.58 -7.93 13.11
CA GLU A 50 -17.51 -6.49 12.85
C GLU A 50 -17.58 -5.64 14.13
N ALA A 51 -18.46 -6.01 15.08
CA ALA A 51 -18.61 -5.32 16.36
C ALA A 51 -17.35 -5.31 17.25
N GLN A 52 -16.39 -6.21 16.99
CA GLN A 52 -15.14 -6.34 17.75
C GLN A 52 -13.92 -5.97 16.90
N LEU A 53 -14.12 -5.37 15.72
CA LEU A 53 -13.05 -5.08 14.78
C LEU A 53 -12.17 -3.90 15.23
N GLN A 54 -12.73 -2.93 15.97
CA GLN A 54 -12.03 -1.69 16.34
C GLN A 54 -10.67 -1.93 17.05
N PRO A 55 -10.54 -2.78 18.08
CA PRO A 55 -9.23 -3.03 18.71
C PRO A 55 -8.19 -3.62 17.75
N VAL A 56 -8.64 -4.41 16.76
CA VAL A 56 -7.75 -4.96 15.73
C VAL A 56 -7.23 -3.85 14.82
N LEU A 57 -8.09 -2.88 14.49
CA LEU A 57 -7.73 -1.72 13.68
C LEU A 57 -6.82 -0.78 14.45
N ASP A 58 -7.06 -0.54 15.74
CA ASP A 58 -6.19 0.29 16.58
C ASP A 58 -4.77 -0.30 16.66
N ASP A 59 -4.66 -1.61 16.87
CA ASP A 59 -3.38 -2.34 16.84
C ASP A 59 -2.70 -2.23 15.46
N ALA A 60 -3.46 -2.41 14.37
CA ALA A 60 -2.94 -2.32 13.01
C ALA A 60 -2.45 -0.91 12.68
N THR A 61 -3.24 0.12 13.02
CA THR A 61 -2.90 1.53 12.88
C THR A 61 -1.61 1.85 13.62
N LYS A 62 -1.46 1.38 14.87
CA LYS A 62 -0.22 1.57 15.63
C LYS A 62 0.99 0.95 14.94
N GLU A 63 0.88 -0.29 14.45
CA GLU A 63 1.97 -0.96 13.73
C GLU A 63 2.30 -0.26 12.41
N ILE A 64 1.30 0.24 11.68
CA ILE A 64 1.49 1.02 10.44
C ILE A 64 2.22 2.34 10.76
N LEU A 65 1.79 3.07 11.80
CA LEU A 65 2.43 4.31 12.22
C LEU A 65 3.91 4.08 12.60
N ALA A 66 4.24 2.95 13.22
CA ALA A 66 5.62 2.58 13.57
C ALA A 66 6.54 2.30 12.35
N GLN A 67 5.97 2.10 11.15
CA GLN A 67 6.73 1.95 9.91
C GLN A 67 7.16 3.29 9.31
N LYS A 68 6.52 4.41 9.67
CA LYS A 68 6.86 5.75 9.15
C LYS A 68 8.32 6.13 9.42
N GLU A 69 8.87 5.71 10.56
CA GLU A 69 10.28 5.95 10.89
C GLU A 69 11.21 5.26 9.89
N GLU A 70 10.92 4.02 9.49
CA GLU A 70 11.76 3.31 8.52
C GLU A 70 11.62 3.89 7.12
N ILE A 71 10.43 4.34 6.73
CA ILE A 71 10.23 5.07 5.46
C ILE A 71 11.02 6.38 5.47
N THR A 72 11.07 7.08 6.60
CA THR A 72 11.86 8.32 6.74
C THR A 72 13.36 8.04 6.59
N ARG A 73 13.86 6.96 7.22
CA ARG A 73 15.27 6.54 7.09
C ARG A 73 15.59 6.09 5.66
N LEU A 74 14.70 5.31 5.06
CA LEU A 74 14.82 4.87 3.67
C LEU A 74 14.91 6.07 2.73
N LYS A 75 14.01 7.05 2.87
CA LYS A 75 14.03 8.29 2.09
C LYS A 75 15.36 9.02 2.22
N ALA A 76 15.87 9.18 3.45
CA ALA A 76 17.12 9.91 3.72
C ALA A 76 18.36 9.31 3.05
N VAL A 77 18.37 7.98 2.84
CA VAL A 77 19.44 7.27 2.10
C VAL A 77 19.14 7.27 0.60
N ALA A 78 17.91 6.92 0.21
CA ALA A 78 17.50 6.80 -1.18
C ALA A 78 17.61 8.12 -1.97
N ASP A 79 17.31 9.27 -1.35
CA ASP A 79 17.42 10.59 -1.99
C ASP A 79 18.86 10.97 -2.41
N ARG A 80 19.87 10.25 -1.90
CA ARG A 80 21.28 10.48 -2.25
C ARG A 80 21.71 9.73 -3.51
N HIS A 81 20.83 8.89 -4.05
CA HIS A 81 21.15 7.95 -5.11
C HIS A 81 20.07 7.96 -6.20
N PRO A 82 20.40 7.56 -7.44
CA PRO A 82 19.41 7.54 -8.51
C PRO A 82 18.23 6.59 -8.21
N PHE A 83 17.01 7.12 -8.24
CA PHE A 83 15.80 6.43 -7.79
C PHE A 83 15.58 5.13 -8.57
N TYR A 84 15.49 5.22 -9.91
CA TYR A 84 15.15 4.06 -10.77
C TYR A 84 16.26 3.00 -10.83
N LYS A 85 17.45 3.30 -10.31
CA LYS A 85 18.53 2.31 -10.18
C LYS A 85 18.32 1.40 -8.97
N TYR A 86 17.73 1.93 -7.90
CA TYR A 86 17.63 1.24 -6.62
C TYR A 86 16.20 0.96 -6.15
N ASN A 87 15.17 1.52 -6.80
CA ASN A 87 13.78 1.36 -6.36
C ASN A 87 13.33 -0.09 -6.19
N GLY A 88 13.81 -0.99 -7.06
CA GLY A 88 13.54 -2.42 -6.95
C GLY A 88 13.97 -3.06 -5.62
N VAL A 89 14.85 -2.41 -4.85
CA VAL A 89 15.24 -2.86 -3.51
C VAL A 89 14.09 -2.72 -2.51
N TRP A 90 13.26 -1.68 -2.60
CA TRP A 90 12.17 -1.39 -1.63
C TRP A 90 10.76 -1.50 -2.19
N SER A 91 10.59 -1.54 -3.53
CA SER A 91 9.27 -1.47 -4.16
C SER A 91 8.27 -2.49 -3.62
N ARG A 92 8.71 -3.73 -3.33
CA ARG A 92 7.82 -4.77 -2.81
C ARG A 92 7.33 -4.45 -1.40
N ASP A 93 8.21 -4.00 -0.51
CA ASP A 93 7.85 -3.67 0.87
C ASP A 93 7.02 -2.39 0.94
N LEU A 94 7.29 -1.41 0.07
CA LEU A 94 6.45 -0.21 -0.07
C LEU A 94 5.03 -0.58 -0.55
N GLN A 95 4.90 -1.44 -1.56
CA GLN A 95 3.60 -1.97 -2.00
C GLN A 95 2.84 -2.66 -0.86
N ASN A 96 3.52 -3.48 -0.05
CA ASN A 96 2.89 -4.19 1.06
C ASN A 96 2.41 -3.22 2.16
N LEU A 97 3.19 -2.18 2.46
CA LEU A 97 2.81 -1.13 3.41
C LEU A 97 1.58 -0.38 2.90
N VAL A 98 1.59 0.07 1.65
CA VAL A 98 0.44 0.76 1.05
C VAL A 98 -0.80 -0.14 1.04
N ALA A 99 -0.67 -1.41 0.68
CA ALA A 99 -1.80 -2.35 0.71
C ALA A 99 -2.37 -2.52 2.13
N SER A 100 -1.50 -2.50 3.16
CA SER A 100 -1.93 -2.56 4.56
C SER A 100 -2.63 -1.28 5.01
N ILE A 101 -2.17 -0.11 4.56
CA ILE A 101 -2.81 1.19 4.79
C ILE A 101 -4.21 1.18 4.18
N GLU A 102 -4.33 0.82 2.90
CA GLU A 102 -5.61 0.82 2.19
C GLU A 102 -6.60 -0.17 2.80
N LEU A 103 -6.14 -1.38 3.13
CA LEU A 103 -6.99 -2.37 3.81
C LEU A 103 -7.44 -1.87 5.18
N CYS A 104 -6.54 -1.30 5.99
CA CYS A 104 -6.90 -0.75 7.29
C CYS A 104 -7.91 0.40 7.16
N ALA A 105 -7.72 1.29 6.20
CA ALA A 105 -8.61 2.41 5.92
C ALA A 105 -10.01 1.99 5.46
N TRP A 106 -10.07 0.95 4.64
CA TRP A 106 -11.33 0.37 4.17
C TRP A 106 -12.11 -0.30 5.30
N LEU A 107 -11.40 -0.97 6.22
CA LEU A 107 -12.01 -1.63 7.37
C LEU A 107 -12.53 -0.66 8.45
N GLY A 108 -12.23 0.64 8.35
CA GLY A 108 -12.66 1.66 9.32
C GLY A 108 -11.54 2.24 10.18
N GLY A 109 -10.28 1.84 10.00
CA GLY A 109 -9.12 2.47 10.64
C GLY A 109 -8.67 3.72 9.89
N LEU A 110 -7.73 4.49 10.43
CA LEU A 110 -7.10 5.64 9.75
C LEU A 110 -8.10 6.70 9.20
N GLN A 111 -9.30 6.83 9.76
CA GLN A 111 -10.32 7.73 9.23
C GLN A 111 -9.90 9.20 9.31
N GLU A 112 -9.05 9.55 10.27
CA GLU A 112 -8.49 10.88 10.46
C GLU A 112 -7.57 11.35 9.32
N PHE A 113 -7.12 10.42 8.47
CA PHE A 113 -6.25 10.70 7.33
C PHE A 113 -6.99 10.76 5.99
N LYS A 114 -8.30 10.50 5.96
CA LYS A 114 -9.14 10.59 4.77
C LYS A 114 -9.57 12.04 4.52
N GLY A 115 -9.49 12.49 3.27
CA GLY A 115 -9.97 13.82 2.87
C GLY A 115 -11.49 13.95 2.83
N SER A 116 -12.22 12.82 2.85
CA SER A 116 -13.68 12.78 2.90
C SER A 116 -14.15 11.60 3.76
N GLU A 117 -15.15 11.85 4.62
CA GLU A 117 -15.77 10.81 5.45
C GLU A 117 -16.44 9.69 4.64
N SER A 118 -16.80 9.96 3.37
CA SER A 118 -17.39 8.96 2.47
C SER A 118 -16.37 8.14 1.68
N ALA A 119 -15.09 8.52 1.70
CA ALA A 119 -14.06 7.79 0.97
C ALA A 119 -13.80 6.42 1.62
N SER A 120 -13.90 5.35 0.85
CA SER A 120 -13.67 3.99 1.36
C SER A 120 -12.17 3.70 1.56
N PHE A 121 -11.28 4.34 0.81
CA PHE A 121 -9.83 4.10 0.82
C PHE A 121 -9.08 5.43 0.61
N LEU A 122 -7.76 5.48 0.81
CA LEU A 122 -6.98 6.71 0.68
C LEU A 122 -6.60 6.94 -0.78
N THR A 123 -6.54 8.20 -1.20
CA THR A 123 -5.92 8.57 -2.48
C THR A 123 -4.40 8.43 -2.40
N MET A 124 -3.73 8.35 -3.56
CA MET A 124 -2.27 8.29 -3.61
C MET A 124 -1.65 9.49 -2.87
N GLU A 125 -2.22 10.68 -3.04
CA GLU A 125 -1.80 11.91 -2.37
C GLU A 125 -1.99 11.83 -0.85
N GLU A 126 -3.09 11.23 -0.38
CA GLU A 126 -3.34 11.00 1.05
C GLU A 126 -2.38 9.98 1.64
N VAL A 127 -2.03 8.92 0.90
CA VAL A 127 -0.98 7.97 1.32
C VAL A 127 0.38 8.66 1.41
N GLY A 128 0.74 9.47 0.41
CA GLY A 128 2.00 10.22 0.43
C GLY A 128 2.10 11.19 1.61
N LYS A 129 1.00 11.88 1.93
CA LYS A 129 0.88 12.72 3.14
C LYS A 129 0.89 11.88 4.41
N PHE A 130 0.20 10.75 4.44
CA PHE A 130 0.17 9.88 5.60
C PHE A 130 1.59 9.40 5.94
N LEU A 131 2.39 9.00 4.95
CA LEU A 131 3.76 8.55 5.14
C LEU A 131 4.72 9.66 5.62
N GLU A 132 4.27 10.91 5.74
CA GLU A 132 5.00 11.99 6.39
C GLU A 132 5.33 11.67 7.86
N SER A 133 6.58 11.93 8.26
CA SER A 133 6.94 11.87 9.67
C SER A 133 6.36 13.09 10.40
N MET A 134 5.44 12.87 11.34
CA MET A 134 5.01 13.91 12.27
C MET A 134 6.10 14.13 13.32
N ALA A 135 7.20 14.75 12.93
CA ALA A 135 8.13 15.31 13.91
C ALA A 135 7.44 16.54 14.53
N LEU A 136 7.11 16.40 15.82
CA LEU A 136 6.56 17.42 16.72
C LEU A 136 6.84 18.85 16.24
N LEU A 137 5.76 19.61 16.07
CA LEU A 137 5.76 21.05 15.86
C LEU A 137 6.48 21.75 17.03
N CYS A 138 7.78 21.94 16.92
CA CYS A 138 8.48 23.01 17.60
C CYS A 138 8.61 24.19 16.63
N HIS A 139 7.56 25.03 16.65
CA HIS A 139 7.66 26.48 16.60
C HIS A 139 8.75 27.08 15.69
N PHE A 140 8.59 27.05 14.36
CA PHE A 140 9.42 27.85 13.46
C PHE A 140 8.65 28.35 12.23
N ASP A 141 9.06 29.52 11.76
CA ASP A 141 8.35 30.46 10.87
C ASP A 141 7.80 29.91 9.54
N CYS A 142 6.68 30.49 9.09
CA CYS A 142 5.84 30.03 7.97
C CYS A 142 6.50 29.92 6.58
N VAL A 143 7.71 30.45 6.36
CA VAL A 143 8.40 30.38 5.05
C VAL A 143 9.34 29.17 4.97
N SER A 144 9.95 28.76 6.09
CA SER A 144 10.72 27.51 6.16
C SER A 144 9.82 26.29 6.27
N ALA A 145 8.58 26.46 6.76
CA ALA A 145 7.57 25.41 6.78
C ALA A 145 7.32 24.80 5.40
N TRP A 146 7.17 25.60 4.34
CA TRP A 146 6.91 25.07 2.99
C TRP A 146 8.07 24.26 2.40
N TYR A 147 9.32 24.66 2.68
CA TYR A 147 10.52 23.93 2.26
C TYR A 147 10.72 22.65 3.11
N LEU A 148 10.44 22.72 4.42
CA LEU A 148 10.51 21.58 5.33
C LEU A 148 9.40 20.55 5.11
N THR A 149 8.18 20.98 4.73
CA THR A 149 7.09 20.08 4.32
C THR A 149 7.42 19.34 3.02
N ARG A 150 8.10 20.00 2.07
CA ARG A 150 8.58 19.36 0.82
C ARG A 150 9.70 18.33 1.06
N ILE A 151 10.49 18.50 2.13
CA ILE A 151 11.52 17.53 2.54
C ILE A 151 10.92 16.34 3.32
N ARG A 152 9.77 16.53 3.98
CA ARG A 152 9.18 15.55 4.91
C ARG A 152 8.07 14.66 4.36
N ALA A 153 7.27 15.15 3.43
CA ALA A 153 6.29 14.32 2.76
C ALA A 153 6.99 13.31 1.84
N VAL A 154 6.43 12.11 1.68
CA VAL A 154 6.84 11.22 0.59
C VAL A 154 6.16 11.78 -0.67
N PRO A 155 6.90 12.39 -1.60
CA PRO A 155 6.29 12.87 -2.83
C PRO A 155 5.68 11.70 -3.60
N VAL A 156 4.67 12.00 -4.40
CA VAL A 156 3.92 11.02 -5.19
C VAL A 156 4.17 11.29 -6.67
N ASN A 157 4.56 10.25 -7.41
CA ASN A 157 4.70 10.27 -8.86
C ASN A 157 5.53 11.46 -9.42
N LEU A 158 6.77 11.62 -8.95
CA LEU A 158 7.67 12.65 -9.46
C LEU A 158 8.05 12.37 -10.92
N LYS A 159 8.01 13.43 -11.75
CA LYS A 159 8.34 13.34 -13.20
C LYS A 159 9.69 13.93 -13.55
N GLU A 160 10.12 14.97 -12.84
CA GLU A 160 11.29 15.78 -13.18
C GLU A 160 12.43 15.65 -12.17
N GLU A 161 12.13 15.22 -10.94
CA GLU A 161 13.08 15.11 -9.84
C GLU A 161 13.42 13.64 -9.57
N ASP A 162 14.73 13.34 -9.50
CA ASP A 162 15.25 12.02 -9.13
C ASP A 162 15.37 11.93 -7.61
N ALA A 163 14.22 11.69 -6.95
CA ALA A 163 14.11 11.60 -5.50
C ALA A 163 13.19 10.44 -5.10
N PHE A 164 13.28 9.99 -3.85
CA PHE A 164 12.40 8.97 -3.30
C PHE A 164 10.95 9.44 -3.33
N HIS A 165 10.10 8.69 -4.04
CA HIS A 165 8.68 8.94 -4.17
C HIS A 165 7.91 7.62 -4.27
N LEU A 166 6.61 7.66 -3.93
CA LEU A 166 5.70 6.56 -4.25
C LEU A 166 5.34 6.64 -5.74
N THR A 167 5.58 5.58 -6.49
CA THR A 167 5.22 5.53 -7.92
C THR A 167 3.76 5.15 -8.12
N LEU A 168 3.18 5.53 -9.27
CA LEU A 168 1.83 5.10 -9.65
C LEU A 168 1.72 3.58 -9.73
N GLU A 169 2.76 2.92 -10.22
CA GLU A 169 2.77 1.46 -10.36
C GLU A 169 2.71 0.76 -8.99
N GLU A 170 3.50 1.22 -8.02
CA GLU A 170 3.48 0.67 -6.65
C GLU A 170 2.13 0.86 -5.98
N TYR A 171 1.52 2.04 -6.13
CA TYR A 171 0.19 2.31 -5.58
C TYR A 171 -0.90 1.42 -6.22
N LEU A 172 -0.91 1.29 -7.55
CA LEU A 172 -1.88 0.45 -8.25
C LEU A 172 -1.70 -1.04 -7.92
N LEU A 173 -0.46 -1.54 -7.80
CA LEU A 173 -0.18 -2.91 -7.36
C LEU A 173 -0.61 -3.16 -5.91
N ALA A 174 -0.51 -2.15 -5.04
CA ALA A 174 -0.99 -2.22 -3.67
C ALA A 174 -2.52 -2.33 -3.61
N LEU A 175 -3.26 -1.54 -4.41
CA LEU A 175 -4.72 -1.64 -4.53
C LEU A 175 -5.17 -3.04 -5.00
N ILE A 176 -4.46 -3.64 -5.95
CA ILE A 176 -4.75 -5.03 -6.39
C ILE A 176 -4.59 -6.00 -5.21
N SER A 177 -3.54 -5.82 -4.41
CA SER A 177 -3.30 -6.66 -3.24
C SER A 177 -4.37 -6.48 -2.15
N MET A 178 -4.88 -5.26 -1.97
CA MET A 178 -6.04 -5.00 -1.10
C MET A 178 -7.29 -5.74 -1.61
N ILE A 179 -7.58 -5.69 -2.91
CA ILE A 179 -8.73 -6.40 -3.51
C ILE A 179 -8.66 -7.91 -3.24
N GLU A 180 -7.47 -8.51 -3.37
CA GLU A 180 -7.23 -9.93 -3.08
C GLU A 180 -7.58 -10.27 -1.61
N GLU A 181 -7.20 -9.41 -0.66
CA GLU A 181 -7.54 -9.59 0.77
C GLU A 181 -9.03 -9.35 1.06
N LEU A 182 -9.67 -8.36 0.43
CA LEU A 182 -11.11 -8.14 0.58
C LEU A 182 -11.94 -9.32 0.05
N ALA A 183 -11.53 -9.91 -1.08
CA ALA A 183 -12.19 -11.12 -1.61
C ALA A 183 -12.05 -12.32 -0.68
N ARG A 184 -10.96 -12.40 0.10
CA ARG A 184 -10.81 -13.39 1.17
C ARG A 184 -11.72 -13.06 2.36
N LEU A 185 -11.78 -11.79 2.76
CA LEU A 185 -12.62 -11.32 3.86
C LEU A 185 -14.09 -11.59 3.62
N ALA A 186 -14.59 -11.42 2.39
CA ALA A 186 -15.99 -11.70 2.05
C ALA A 186 -16.42 -13.13 2.38
N VAL A 187 -15.58 -14.14 2.09
CA VAL A 187 -15.86 -15.54 2.42
C VAL A 187 -15.89 -15.75 3.93
N ASN A 188 -14.93 -15.15 4.64
CA ASN A 188 -14.81 -15.29 6.08
C ASN A 188 -15.93 -14.58 6.84
N ALA A 189 -16.40 -13.43 6.34
CA ALA A 189 -17.53 -12.70 6.91
C ALA A 189 -18.80 -13.56 6.95
N VAL A 190 -19.10 -14.29 5.87
CA VAL A 190 -20.22 -15.25 5.82
C VAL A 190 -20.07 -16.35 6.86
N THR A 191 -18.85 -16.82 7.08
CA THR A 191 -18.55 -17.86 8.09
C THR A 191 -18.79 -17.34 9.51
N LEU A 192 -18.60 -16.03 9.73
CA LEU A 192 -18.88 -15.35 11.00
C LEU A 192 -20.35 -14.90 11.14
N GLY A 193 -21.21 -15.19 10.17
CA GLY A 193 -22.64 -14.83 10.19
C GLY A 193 -22.95 -13.42 9.67
N ASP A 194 -21.97 -12.72 9.11
CA ASP A 194 -22.17 -11.42 8.45
C ASP A 194 -22.46 -11.63 6.97
N TYR A 195 -23.75 -11.57 6.62
CA TYR A 195 -24.24 -11.74 5.26
C TYR A 195 -24.34 -10.44 4.46
N GLY A 196 -24.21 -9.27 5.13
CA GLY A 196 -24.31 -7.97 4.47
C GLY A 196 -22.98 -7.53 3.84
N ARG A 197 -21.88 -7.76 4.55
CA ARG A 197 -20.54 -7.34 4.13
C ARG A 197 -20.05 -7.88 2.79
N PRO A 198 -20.34 -9.13 2.38
CA PRO A 198 -19.96 -9.62 1.05
C PRO A 198 -20.53 -8.77 -0.10
N THR A 199 -21.75 -8.24 0.04
CA THR A 199 -22.37 -7.36 -0.95
C THR A 199 -21.63 -6.02 -1.04
N VAL A 200 -21.29 -5.42 0.12
CA VAL A 200 -20.51 -4.18 0.19
C VAL A 200 -19.13 -4.35 -0.45
N ILE A 201 -18.45 -5.45 -0.11
CA ILE A 201 -17.15 -5.81 -0.70
C ILE A 201 -17.29 -6.01 -2.22
N GLY A 202 -18.33 -6.72 -2.66
CA GLY A 202 -18.57 -7.01 -4.07
C GLY A 202 -18.75 -5.74 -4.90
N ASN A 203 -19.55 -4.79 -4.42
CA ASN A 203 -19.76 -3.51 -5.08
C ASN A 203 -18.46 -2.72 -5.16
N PHE A 204 -17.72 -2.63 -4.06
CA PHE A 204 -16.44 -1.92 -4.01
C PHE A 204 -15.39 -2.51 -4.97
N ILE A 205 -15.24 -3.84 -5.00
CA ILE A 205 -14.30 -4.51 -5.92
C ILE A 205 -14.70 -4.29 -7.38
N LYS A 206 -16.00 -4.28 -7.70
CA LYS A 206 -16.49 -3.97 -9.06
C LYS A 206 -16.18 -2.54 -9.47
N GLU A 207 -16.41 -1.57 -8.58
CA GLU A 207 -16.07 -0.16 -8.84
C GLU A 207 -14.58 0.01 -9.11
N LEU A 208 -13.71 -0.59 -8.27
CA LEU A 208 -12.27 -0.56 -8.50
C LEU A 208 -11.90 -1.25 -9.82
N PHE A 209 -12.46 -2.42 -10.11
CA PHE A 209 -12.19 -3.14 -11.35
C PHE A 209 -12.56 -2.32 -12.58
N ASN A 210 -13.73 -1.65 -12.57
CA ASN A 210 -14.14 -0.73 -13.63
C ASN A 210 -13.14 0.44 -13.76
N GLY A 211 -12.67 0.97 -12.62
CA GLY A 211 -11.60 1.98 -12.60
C GLY A 211 -10.31 1.50 -13.29
N PHE A 212 -9.87 0.26 -13.00
CA PHE A 212 -8.73 -0.36 -13.66
C PHE A 212 -8.94 -0.57 -15.17
N GLN A 213 -10.18 -0.84 -15.62
CA GLN A 213 -10.51 -0.98 -17.04
C GLN A 213 -10.44 0.33 -17.84
N LEU A 214 -10.60 1.48 -17.17
CA LEU A 214 -10.41 2.79 -17.80
C LEU A 214 -8.92 3.10 -18.05
N LEU A 215 -8.01 2.41 -17.37
CA LEU A 215 -6.58 2.63 -17.50
C LEU A 215 -6.03 1.88 -18.73
N ASN A 216 -5.39 2.61 -19.64
CA ASN A 216 -4.68 2.00 -20.77
C ASN A 216 -3.29 1.51 -20.35
N LEU A 217 -3.25 0.36 -19.66
CA LEU A 217 -2.02 -0.24 -19.15
C LEU A 217 -1.21 -0.92 -20.27
N LYS A 218 0.08 -0.61 -20.32
CA LYS A 218 1.04 -1.33 -21.17
C LYS A 218 1.15 -2.80 -20.74
N ASN A 219 1.63 -3.66 -21.63
CA ASN A 219 1.82 -5.10 -21.36
C ASN A 219 2.97 -5.32 -20.37
N ASP A 220 2.67 -5.24 -19.09
CA ASP A 220 3.63 -5.42 -17.99
C ASP A 220 2.99 -6.18 -16.81
N VAL A 221 3.75 -6.37 -15.73
CA VAL A 221 3.33 -7.01 -14.47
C VAL A 221 2.04 -6.39 -13.95
N LEU A 222 1.92 -5.06 -13.96
CA LEU A 222 0.70 -4.36 -13.53
C LEU A 222 -0.53 -4.78 -14.34
N ARG A 223 -0.42 -4.94 -15.67
CA ARG A 223 -1.53 -5.42 -16.50
C ARG A 223 -1.90 -6.87 -16.16
N LYS A 224 -0.90 -7.76 -16.03
CA LYS A 224 -1.14 -9.16 -15.65
C LYS A 224 -1.85 -9.27 -14.30
N ARG A 225 -1.45 -8.43 -13.34
CA ARG A 225 -2.06 -8.36 -12.00
C ARG A 225 -3.46 -7.76 -12.05
N SER A 226 -3.66 -6.71 -12.86
CA SER A 226 -4.98 -6.09 -13.07
C SER A 226 -5.97 -7.08 -13.72
N ASP A 227 -5.52 -7.83 -14.73
CA ASP A 227 -6.32 -8.88 -15.37
C ASP A 227 -6.70 -10.01 -14.40
N ALA A 228 -5.94 -10.20 -13.30
CA ALA A 228 -6.26 -11.17 -12.27
C ALA A 228 -7.40 -10.73 -11.33
N ILE A 229 -7.73 -9.43 -11.26
CA ILE A 229 -8.83 -8.90 -10.44
C ILE A 229 -10.16 -9.60 -10.79
N LYS A 230 -10.37 -9.99 -12.05
CA LYS A 230 -11.58 -10.70 -12.49
C LYS A 230 -11.85 -11.98 -11.70
N TYR A 231 -10.81 -12.64 -11.18
CA TYR A 231 -10.96 -13.84 -10.36
C TYR A 231 -11.46 -13.49 -8.95
N SER A 232 -10.99 -12.38 -8.38
CA SER A 232 -11.48 -11.84 -7.11
C SER A 232 -12.94 -11.37 -7.23
N VAL A 233 -13.29 -10.67 -8.32
CA VAL A 233 -14.67 -10.27 -8.64
C VAL A 233 -15.57 -11.51 -8.67
N LYS A 234 -15.23 -12.49 -9.51
CA LYS A 234 -16.00 -13.73 -9.64
C LYS A 234 -16.18 -14.42 -8.29
N LYS A 235 -15.10 -14.54 -7.50
CA LYS A 235 -15.14 -15.20 -6.20
C LYS A 235 -16.15 -14.54 -5.25
N VAL A 236 -16.21 -13.21 -5.20
CA VAL A 236 -17.16 -12.50 -4.34
C VAL A 236 -18.57 -12.57 -4.91
N GLU A 237 -18.73 -12.53 -6.23
CA GLU A 237 -20.03 -12.73 -6.89
C GLU A 237 -20.61 -14.11 -6.61
N ASP A 238 -19.80 -15.17 -6.65
CA ASP A 238 -20.22 -16.53 -6.32
C ASP A 238 -20.73 -16.61 -4.86
N VAL A 239 -20.05 -15.92 -3.93
CA VAL A 239 -20.50 -15.81 -2.52
C VAL A 239 -21.84 -15.08 -2.41
N VAL A 240 -21.98 -13.92 -3.05
CA VAL A 240 -23.22 -13.12 -3.02
C VAL A 240 -24.37 -13.91 -3.67
N TYR A 241 -24.09 -14.62 -4.75
CA TYR A 241 -25.03 -15.52 -5.41
C TYR A 241 -25.53 -16.61 -4.45
N ASP A 242 -24.62 -17.31 -3.76
CA ASP A 242 -24.98 -18.33 -2.77
C ASP A 242 -25.86 -17.78 -1.63
N LEU A 243 -25.57 -16.57 -1.15
CA LEU A 243 -26.40 -15.89 -0.15
C LEU A 243 -27.80 -15.56 -0.68
N SER A 244 -27.87 -15.10 -1.93
CA SER A 244 -29.14 -14.76 -2.59
C SER A 244 -30.05 -15.97 -2.78
N LEU A 245 -29.48 -17.11 -3.18
CA LEU A 245 -30.20 -18.38 -3.34
C LEU A 245 -30.81 -18.86 -2.02
N ARG A 246 -30.10 -18.62 -0.91
CA ARG A 246 -30.54 -18.98 0.44
C ARG A 246 -31.48 -17.95 1.07
N ASN A 247 -31.80 -16.85 0.36
CA ASN A 247 -32.60 -15.73 0.86
C ASN A 247 -31.99 -15.06 2.13
N LEU A 248 -30.66 -15.09 2.25
CA LEU A 248 -29.94 -14.45 3.36
C LEU A 248 -29.70 -12.95 3.11
N ILE A 249 -29.92 -12.49 1.87
CA ILE A 249 -29.88 -11.08 1.48
C ILE A 249 -31.18 -10.69 0.74
N PRO A 250 -31.63 -9.43 0.84
CA PRO A 250 -32.83 -8.97 0.15
C PRO A 250 -32.71 -9.15 -1.37
N LYS A 251 -33.73 -9.76 -1.98
CA LYS A 251 -33.82 -9.89 -3.45
C LYS A 251 -34.02 -8.51 -4.05
N GLY A 252 -32.97 -7.96 -4.69
CA GLY A 252 -33.04 -6.67 -5.39
C GLY A 252 -31.88 -5.71 -5.16
N GLN A 253 -30.87 -6.04 -4.35
CA GLN A 253 -29.65 -5.21 -4.19
C GLN A 253 -28.48 -5.62 -5.11
N GLY A 254 -28.77 -6.29 -6.23
CA GLY A 254 -27.75 -6.68 -7.19
C GLY A 254 -28.13 -6.24 -8.60
N VAL A 255 -27.82 -4.99 -8.95
CA VAL A 255 -27.14 -4.53 -10.19
C VAL A 255 -26.58 -3.14 -9.90
#